data_AF-A0A1I0NFN9-F1
#
_entry.id   AF-A0A1I0NFN9-F1
#
_cell.length_a   1.000
_cell.length_b   1.000
_cell.length_c   1.000
_cell.angle_alpha   90.00
_cell.angle_beta   90.00
_cell.angle_gamma   90.00
#
_symmetry.space_group_name_H-M   'P 1'
#
loop_
_entity.id
_entity.type
_entity.pdbx_description
1 polymer ?
#
loop_
_entity_poly.entity_id
_entity_poly.type
_entity_poly.pdbx_seq_one_letter_code
_entity_poly.pdbx_strand_id
1 'polypeptide(L)'
;MNTLSYKTLSVNKETAKKEWVVIDATDQVVGRLASKVAKLIRGKYKPTFTPHVDCGDNVILINADKVVFTGKKETDKVYTRYTGYPGGQRFNTPAELRKKNGGVDKMLRHAVKGMLPKGPLGRSLLNNLYIYEGTEHPHAAQQPKTIDINQYK
;
A
#
# COMPACT_ATOMS: atom_id res chain seq x y z
N MET A 1 24.54 -31.12 -19.40
CA MET A 1 24.70 -29.83 -20.10
C MET A 1 23.41 -29.04 -19.98
N ASN A 2 23.50 -27.71 -19.86
CA ASN A 2 22.32 -26.85 -19.86
C ASN A 2 21.86 -26.69 -21.32
N THR A 3 20.82 -27.43 -21.72
CA THR A 3 20.37 -27.57 -23.12
C THR A 3 19.43 -26.44 -23.58
N LEU A 4 19.01 -25.57 -22.68
CA LEU A 4 18.11 -24.45 -22.96
C LEU A 4 18.90 -23.22 -23.46
N SER A 5 18.74 -22.92 -24.75
CA SER A 5 19.37 -21.78 -25.43
C SER A 5 18.68 -20.44 -25.15
N TYR A 6 17.36 -20.43 -24.92
CA TYR A 6 16.59 -19.22 -24.58
C TYR A 6 15.91 -19.36 -23.22
N LYS A 7 16.11 -18.38 -22.33
CA LYS A 7 15.62 -18.40 -20.96
C LYS A 7 14.94 -17.09 -20.62
N THR A 8 13.87 -17.19 -19.83
CA THR A 8 13.21 -16.01 -19.25
C THR A 8 14.15 -15.37 -18.23
N LEU A 9 14.48 -14.10 -18.44
CA LEU A 9 15.31 -13.35 -17.52
C LEU A 9 14.50 -12.98 -16.27
N SER A 10 14.98 -13.41 -15.10
CA SER A 10 14.48 -12.96 -13.81
C SER A 10 15.30 -11.77 -13.31
N VAL A 11 14.63 -10.76 -12.78
CA VAL A 11 15.29 -9.61 -12.16
C VAL A 11 15.88 -10.01 -10.82
N ASN A 12 17.06 -9.46 -10.52
CA ASN A 12 17.73 -9.61 -9.23
C ASN A 12 17.54 -8.33 -8.40
N LYS A 13 17.80 -8.43 -7.09
CA LYS A 13 17.66 -7.28 -6.18
C LYS A 13 18.50 -6.06 -6.61
N GLU A 14 19.67 -6.30 -7.19
CA GLU A 14 20.59 -5.25 -7.65
C GLU A 14 20.13 -4.57 -8.95
N THR A 15 19.41 -5.31 -9.80
CA THR A 15 18.94 -4.78 -11.09
C THR A 15 17.54 -4.17 -11.01
N ALA A 16 16.82 -4.42 -9.91
CA ALA A 16 15.53 -3.82 -9.62
C ALA A 16 15.67 -2.31 -9.36
N LYS A 17 15.22 -1.49 -10.31
CA LYS A 17 15.10 -0.03 -10.13
C LYS A 17 13.81 0.30 -9.41
N LYS A 18 13.91 0.90 -8.23
CA LYS A 18 12.76 1.41 -7.47
C LYS A 18 12.63 2.91 -7.67
N GLU A 19 11.43 3.35 -8.03
CA GLU A 19 11.09 4.76 -8.11
C GLU A 19 10.28 5.18 -6.89
N TRP A 20 10.23 6.48 -6.64
CA TRP A 20 9.37 7.08 -5.64
C TRP A 20 8.16 7.71 -6.32
N VAL A 21 6.97 7.38 -5.82
CA VAL A 21 5.70 7.81 -6.39
C VAL A 21 4.89 8.52 -5.32
N VAL A 22 4.38 9.72 -5.64
CA VAL A 22 3.41 10.44 -4.80
C VAL A 22 2.02 10.25 -5.37
N ILE A 23 1.08 9.97 -4.49
CA ILE A 23 -0.33 9.78 -4.83
C ILE A 23 -1.17 10.62 -3.88
N ASP A 24 -2.04 11.47 -4.45
CA ASP A 24 -3.06 12.18 -3.70
C ASP A 24 -4.25 11.26 -3.41
N ALA A 25 -4.59 11.13 -2.13
CA ALA A 25 -5.69 10.30 -1.66
C ALA A 25 -7.03 11.06 -1.51
N THR A 26 -7.06 12.35 -1.85
CA THR A 26 -8.27 13.19 -1.79
C THR A 26 -9.42 12.61 -2.62
N ASP A 27 -10.60 12.48 -2.00
CA ASP A 27 -11.84 11.93 -2.58
C ASP A 27 -11.73 10.51 -3.14
N GLN A 28 -10.64 9.80 -2.82
CA GLN A 28 -10.44 8.43 -3.29
C GLN A 28 -11.16 7.43 -2.40
N VAL A 29 -11.84 6.46 -3.03
CA VAL A 29 -12.46 5.36 -2.31
C VAL A 29 -11.39 4.39 -1.81
N VAL A 30 -11.32 4.19 -0.49
CA VAL A 30 -10.25 3.42 0.19
C VAL A 30 -9.91 2.08 -0.49
N GLY A 31 -10.92 1.29 -0.85
CA GLY A 31 -10.69 -0.01 -1.48
C GLY A 31 -10.12 0.08 -2.89
N ARG A 32 -10.56 1.07 -3.69
CA ARG A 32 -10.08 1.26 -5.07
C ARG A 32 -8.64 1.80 -5.06
N LEU A 33 -8.39 2.76 -4.17
CA LEU A 33 -7.06 3.31 -3.88
C LEU A 33 -6.09 2.18 -3.47
N ALA A 34 -6.44 1.42 -2.43
CA ALA A 34 -5.57 0.37 -1.89
C ALA A 34 -5.20 -0.70 -2.93
N SER A 35 -6.11 -1.06 -3.84
CA SER A 35 -5.86 -2.06 -4.88
C SER A 35 -4.77 -1.60 -5.86
N LYS A 36 -4.85 -0.35 -6.30
CA LYS A 36 -3.87 0.22 -7.22
C LYS A 36 -2.53 0.47 -6.54
N VAL A 37 -2.54 0.95 -5.30
CA VAL A 37 -1.35 1.11 -4.47
C VAL A 37 -0.64 -0.24 -4.25
N ALA A 38 -1.38 -1.31 -3.95
CA ALA A 38 -0.80 -2.64 -3.80
C ALA A 38 -0.15 -3.15 -5.09
N LYS A 39 -0.75 -2.88 -6.27
CA LYS A 39 -0.15 -3.22 -7.57
C LYS A 39 1.17 -2.46 -7.84
N LEU A 40 1.23 -1.17 -7.47
CA LEU A 40 2.44 -0.34 -7.59
C LEU A 40 3.55 -0.83 -6.67
N ILE A 41 3.24 -1.05 -5.39
CA ILE A 41 4.19 -1.60 -4.41
C ILE A 41 4.68 -2.98 -4.86
N ARG A 42 3.82 -3.78 -5.50
CA ARG A 42 4.22 -5.09 -6.02
C ARG A 42 5.06 -5.00 -7.29
N GLY A 43 5.04 -3.87 -8.00
CA GLY A 43 5.73 -3.67 -9.27
C GLY A 43 5.03 -4.30 -10.47
N LYS A 44 3.71 -4.57 -10.39
CA LYS A 44 2.96 -5.21 -11.50
C LYS A 44 2.81 -4.34 -12.74
N TYR A 45 3.04 -3.03 -12.62
CA TYR A 45 3.04 -2.11 -13.75
C TYR A 45 4.38 -2.08 -14.50
N LYS A 46 5.43 -2.74 -13.97
CA LYS A 46 6.72 -2.85 -14.65
C LYS A 46 6.78 -4.15 -15.47
N PRO A 47 7.31 -4.11 -16.71
CA PRO A 47 7.47 -5.30 -17.54
C PRO A 47 8.51 -6.27 -16.94
N THR A 48 9.37 -5.78 -16.06
CA THR A 48 10.43 -6.54 -15.39
C THR A 48 9.96 -7.20 -14.08
N PHE A 49 8.65 -7.45 -13.93
CA PHE A 49 8.08 -8.03 -12.72
C PHE A 49 8.58 -9.47 -12.51
N THR A 50 9.21 -9.71 -11.36
CA THR A 50 9.65 -11.04 -10.95
C THR A 50 8.99 -11.40 -9.61
N PRO A 51 8.21 -12.50 -9.50
CA PRO A 51 7.38 -12.77 -8.33
C PRO A 51 8.15 -12.91 -7.00
N HIS A 52 9.35 -13.49 -7.01
CA HIS A 52 10.10 -13.75 -5.78
C HIS A 52 10.96 -12.55 -5.33
N VAL A 53 11.02 -11.48 -6.12
CA VAL A 53 11.84 -10.29 -5.86
C VAL A 53 10.96 -9.07 -5.59
N ASP A 54 11.49 -8.12 -4.83
CA ASP A 54 10.90 -6.80 -4.61
C ASP A 54 11.34 -5.85 -5.73
N CYS A 55 10.52 -5.77 -6.79
CA CYS A 55 10.77 -4.91 -7.96
C CYS A 55 9.86 -3.66 -8.00
N GLY A 56 9.02 -3.45 -6.99
CA GLY A 56 8.01 -2.39 -7.01
C GLY A 56 8.55 -1.02 -6.63
N ASP A 57 7.63 -0.07 -6.51
CA ASP A 57 7.95 1.32 -6.20
C ASP A 57 7.64 1.67 -4.74
N ASN A 58 8.32 2.70 -4.24
CA ASN A 58 7.99 3.31 -2.97
C ASN A 58 6.82 4.25 -3.18
N VAL A 59 5.74 4.04 -2.44
CA VAL A 59 4.50 4.80 -2.61
C VAL A 59 4.28 5.70 -1.41
N ILE A 60 4.16 7.00 -1.67
CA ILE A 60 3.83 8.04 -0.73
C ILE A 60 2.37 8.43 -0.96
N LEU A 61 1.51 8.24 0.05
CA LEU A 61 0.16 8.76 0.06
C LEU A 61 0.13 10.09 0.83
N ILE A 62 -0.40 11.13 0.21
CA ILE A 62 -0.70 12.43 0.83
C ILE A 62 -2.21 12.62 0.93
N ASN A 63 -2.67 13.53 1.81
CA ASN A 63 -4.09 13.76 2.10
C ASN A 63 -4.84 12.48 2.49
N ALA A 64 -4.18 11.60 3.26
CA ALA A 64 -4.77 10.33 3.64
C ALA A 64 -6.05 10.49 4.50
N ASP A 65 -6.20 11.64 5.16
CA ASP A 65 -7.38 12.02 5.95
C ASP A 65 -8.64 12.22 5.10
N LYS A 66 -8.50 12.60 3.82
CA LYS A 66 -9.59 12.88 2.89
C LYS A 66 -10.08 11.66 2.11
N VAL A 67 -9.61 10.46 2.44
CA VAL A 67 -10.12 9.23 1.81
C VAL A 67 -11.58 8.97 2.18
N VAL A 68 -12.33 8.35 1.27
CA VAL A 68 -13.78 8.17 1.41
C VAL A 68 -14.15 6.69 1.55
N PHE A 69 -15.06 6.40 2.47
CA PHE A 69 -15.82 5.15 2.47
C PHE A 69 -17.21 5.38 1.86
N THR A 70 -17.63 4.48 0.99
CA THR A 70 -18.95 4.57 0.36
C THR A 70 -20.04 3.95 1.24
N GLY A 71 -21.23 4.56 1.22
CA GLY A 71 -22.40 4.10 1.98
C GLY A 71 -22.20 4.21 3.50
N LYS A 72 -22.80 3.30 4.26
CA LYS A 72 -22.72 3.27 5.74
C LYS A 72 -21.43 2.63 6.29
N LYS A 73 -20.43 2.39 5.43
CA LYS A 73 -19.20 1.68 5.84
C LYS A 73 -18.38 2.44 6.87
N GLU A 74 -18.49 3.77 6.92
CA GLU A 74 -17.77 4.57 7.91
C GLU A 74 -18.19 4.22 9.35
N THR A 75 -19.47 3.88 9.56
CA THR A 75 -20.04 3.53 10.87
C THR A 75 -20.15 2.02 11.08
N ASP A 76 -20.56 1.28 10.06
CA ASP A 76 -20.97 -0.12 10.20
C ASP A 76 -19.80 -1.09 10.06
N LYS A 77 -18.71 -0.66 9.42
CA LYS A 77 -17.51 -1.50 9.29
C LYS A 77 -16.82 -1.59 10.64
N VAL A 78 -16.49 -2.81 11.05
CA VAL A 78 -15.78 -3.06 12.31
C VAL A 78 -14.41 -3.67 12.04
N TYR A 79 -13.37 -3.01 12.52
CA TYR A 79 -12.02 -3.57 12.64
C TYR A 79 -11.91 -4.30 13.99
N THR A 80 -11.77 -5.61 13.91
CA THR A 80 -11.61 -6.47 15.08
C THR A 80 -10.13 -6.76 15.31
N ARG A 81 -9.68 -6.65 16.56
CA ARG A 81 -8.37 -7.13 16.98
C ARG A 81 -8.48 -7.88 18.29
N TYR A 82 -7.63 -8.88 18.46
CA TYR A 82 -7.54 -9.66 19.70
C TYR A 82 -6.17 -9.40 20.35
N THR A 83 -6.17 -9.22 21.66
CA THR A 83 -4.96 -8.90 22.42
C THR A 83 -4.16 -10.11 22.87
N GLY A 84 -4.74 -11.32 22.82
CA GLY A 84 -4.11 -12.57 23.28
C GLY A 84 -4.71 -13.11 24.59
N TYR A 85 -5.37 -12.26 25.39
CA TYR A 85 -5.95 -12.63 26.69
C TYR A 85 -7.46 -12.94 26.61
N PRO A 86 -8.01 -13.83 27.46
CA PRO A 86 -9.45 -14.07 27.55
C PRO A 86 -10.24 -12.75 27.73
N GLY A 87 -11.31 -12.56 26.94
CA GLY A 87 -12.06 -11.30 26.91
C GLY A 87 -11.35 -10.13 26.21
N GLY A 88 -10.17 -10.38 25.62
CA GLY A 88 -9.31 -9.38 25.01
C GLY A 88 -9.68 -8.95 23.59
N GLN A 89 -10.92 -9.20 23.15
CA GLN A 89 -11.41 -8.79 21.84
C GLN A 89 -11.78 -7.31 21.85
N ARG A 90 -11.25 -6.55 20.90
CA ARG A 90 -11.48 -5.11 20.76
C ARG A 90 -12.01 -4.82 19.36
N PHE A 91 -12.91 -3.85 19.30
CA PHE A 91 -13.56 -3.41 18.08
C PHE A 91 -13.30 -1.92 17.88
N ASN A 92 -13.12 -1.51 16.63
CA ASN A 92 -13.03 -0.12 16.24
C ASN A 92 -13.73 0.11 14.91
N THR A 93 -14.49 1.19 14.80
CA THR A 93 -15.07 1.63 13.53
C THR A 93 -14.10 2.57 12.78
N PRO A 94 -14.20 2.72 11.46
CA PRO A 94 -13.47 3.75 10.72
C PRO A 94 -13.65 5.14 11.32
N ALA A 95 -14.89 5.51 11.68
CA ALA A 95 -15.19 6.79 12.32
C ALA A 95 -14.42 7.00 13.64
N GLU A 96 -14.30 5.97 14.47
CA GLU A 96 -13.48 6.02 15.69
C GLU A 96 -11.99 6.08 15.41
N LEU A 97 -11.52 5.36 14.37
CA LEU A 97 -10.11 5.36 13.99
C LEU A 97 -9.67 6.74 13.51
N ARG A 98 -10.48 7.46 12.73
CA ARG A 98 -10.14 8.82 12.29
C ARG A 98 -9.91 9.80 13.45
N LYS A 99 -10.60 9.61 14.57
CA LYS A 99 -10.42 10.46 15.77
C LYS A 99 -9.12 10.16 16.53
N LYS A 100 -8.49 9.01 16.28
CA LYS A 100 -7.25 8.61 16.96
C LYS A 100 -6.05 9.02 16.12
N ASN A 101 -5.02 9.55 16.77
CA ASN A 101 -3.75 9.87 16.11
C ASN A 101 -3.19 8.63 15.39
N GLY A 102 -2.91 8.79 14.09
CA GLY A 102 -2.41 7.71 13.22
C GLY A 102 -3.43 6.59 12.95
N GLY A 103 -4.72 6.81 13.24
CA GLY A 103 -5.75 5.84 12.91
C GLY A 103 -6.02 5.75 11.40
N VAL A 104 -5.80 6.83 10.66
CA VAL A 104 -5.86 6.87 9.20
C VAL A 104 -4.76 6.01 8.58
N ASP A 105 -3.51 6.13 9.04
CA ASP A 105 -2.40 5.25 8.62
C ASP A 105 -2.75 3.78 8.87
N LYS A 106 -3.20 3.44 10.08
CA LYS A 106 -3.57 2.05 10.42
C LYS A 106 -4.65 1.50 9.50
N MET A 107 -5.65 2.31 9.17
CA MET A 107 -6.76 1.92 8.32
C MET A 107 -6.32 1.65 6.87
N LEU A 108 -5.56 2.56 6.26
CA LEU A 108 -5.05 2.40 4.90
C LEU A 108 -4.01 1.31 4.81
N ARG A 109 -3.07 1.27 5.77
CA ARG A 109 -2.06 0.21 5.87
C ARG A 109 -2.71 -1.15 6.05
N HIS A 110 -3.79 -1.28 6.83
CA HIS A 110 -4.55 -2.51 6.94
C HIS A 110 -5.21 -2.91 5.60
N ALA A 111 -5.81 -1.96 4.88
CA ALA A 111 -6.41 -2.21 3.57
C ALA A 111 -5.38 -2.70 2.55
N VAL A 112 -4.23 -2.02 2.45
CA VAL A 112 -3.15 -2.39 1.53
C VAL A 112 -2.49 -3.72 1.94
N LYS A 113 -2.26 -3.95 3.24
CA LYS A 113 -1.72 -5.21 3.77
C LYS A 113 -2.57 -6.41 3.35
N GLY A 114 -3.89 -6.27 3.35
CA GLY A 114 -4.81 -7.33 2.93
C GLY A 114 -4.68 -7.71 1.45
N MET A 115 -4.15 -6.81 0.61
CA MET A 115 -3.99 -6.99 -0.83
C MET A 115 -2.58 -7.44 -1.25
N LEU A 116 -1.63 -7.43 -0.32
CA LEU A 116 -0.25 -7.92 -0.53
C LEU A 116 -0.11 -9.42 -0.22
N PRO A 117 0.91 -10.10 -0.78
CA PRO A 117 1.21 -11.49 -0.43
C PRO A 117 1.44 -11.66 1.08
N LYS A 118 0.95 -12.73 1.70
CA LYS A 118 1.02 -12.91 3.17
C LYS A 118 2.36 -13.45 3.69
N GLY A 119 3.36 -13.57 2.81
CA GLY A 119 4.69 -14.08 3.13
C GLY A 119 5.68 -13.01 3.65
N PRO A 120 6.95 -13.39 3.88
CA PRO A 120 7.99 -12.47 4.33
C PRO A 120 8.19 -11.31 3.36
N LEU A 121 8.16 -11.59 2.05
CA LEU A 121 8.24 -10.57 1.00
C LEU A 121 7.11 -9.55 1.11
N GLY A 122 5.88 -9.95 1.40
CA GLY A 122 4.78 -8.99 1.54
C GLY A 122 4.93 -8.10 2.77
N ARG A 123 5.53 -8.61 3.85
CA ARG A 123 5.86 -7.80 5.03
C ARG A 123 6.93 -6.76 4.71
N SER A 124 7.96 -7.12 3.93
CA SER A 124 8.97 -6.14 3.49
C SER A 124 8.39 -5.12 2.50
N LEU A 125 7.52 -5.55 1.58
CA LEU A 125 6.84 -4.66 0.65
C LEU A 125 5.98 -3.60 1.34
N LEU A 126 5.36 -3.95 2.47
CA LEU A 126 4.56 -3.00 3.26
C LEU A 126 5.40 -1.86 3.85
N ASN A 127 6.71 -2.03 3.99
CA ASN A 127 7.61 -0.96 4.44
C ASN A 127 7.86 0.09 3.35
N ASN A 128 7.56 -0.23 2.08
CA ASN A 128 7.68 0.70 0.96
C ASN A 128 6.46 1.64 0.84
N LEU A 129 5.45 1.49 1.72
CA LEU A 129 4.28 2.36 1.81
C LEU A 129 4.47 3.41 2.90
N TYR A 130 4.36 4.67 2.50
CA TYR A 130 4.41 5.85 3.36
C TYR A 130 3.07 6.57 3.29
N ILE A 131 2.49 6.89 4.45
CA ILE A 131 1.15 7.48 4.53
C ILE A 131 1.24 8.75 5.37
N TYR A 132 0.80 9.86 4.80
CA TYR A 132 0.74 11.17 5.45
C TYR A 132 -0.68 11.70 5.42
N GLU A 133 -1.14 12.20 6.57
CA GLU A 133 -2.44 12.84 6.70
C GLU A 133 -2.45 14.21 5.99
N GLY A 134 -1.33 14.94 6.01
CA GLY A 134 -1.19 16.24 5.33
C GLY A 134 -0.83 16.14 3.84
N THR A 135 -0.69 17.31 3.22
CA THR A 135 -0.24 17.48 1.82
C THR A 135 1.27 17.31 1.65
N GLU A 136 2.03 17.53 2.72
CA GLU A 136 3.48 17.52 2.70
C GLU A 136 4.06 16.18 3.16
N HIS A 137 5.24 15.86 2.62
CA HIS A 137 5.99 14.66 2.97
C HIS A 137 7.48 15.02 3.05
N PRO A 138 8.25 14.41 3.97
CA PRO A 138 9.67 14.74 4.19
C PRO A 138 10.61 14.22 3.10
N HIS A 139 10.10 13.50 2.09
CA HIS A 139 10.92 12.78 1.10
C HIS A 139 11.23 13.57 -0.18
N ALA A 140 11.25 14.90 -0.11
CA ALA A 140 11.55 15.76 -1.27
C ALA A 140 12.90 15.44 -1.95
N ALA A 141 13.91 15.05 -1.17
CA ALA A 141 15.23 14.67 -1.69
C ALA A 141 15.23 13.44 -2.62
N GLN A 142 14.17 12.62 -2.55
CA GLN A 142 14.04 11.40 -3.35
C GLN A 142 13.40 11.66 -4.73
N GLN A 143 13.10 12.92 -5.08
CA GLN A 143 12.49 13.36 -6.33
C GLN A 143 11.27 12.51 -6.75
N PRO A 144 10.24 12.45 -5.88
CA PRO A 144 9.14 11.55 -6.11
C PRO A 144 8.24 12.06 -7.25
N LYS A 145 7.81 11.16 -8.13
CA LYS A 145 6.96 11.48 -9.27
C LYS A 145 5.49 11.44 -8.86
N THR A 146 4.75 12.51 -9.13
CA THR A 146 3.30 12.55 -8.88
C THR A 146 2.59 11.68 -9.90
N ILE A 147 1.72 10.79 -9.44
CA ILE A 147 0.98 9.87 -10.31
C ILE A 147 -0.52 9.97 -10.02
N ASP A 148 -1.30 10.15 -11.09
CA ASP A 148 -2.74 10.06 -11.05
C ASP A 148 -3.21 8.60 -11.10
N ILE A 149 -3.85 8.18 -10.02
CA ILE A 149 -4.38 6.83 -9.84
C ILE A 149 -5.39 6.47 -10.94
N ASN A 150 -6.17 7.44 -11.42
CA ASN A 150 -7.25 7.22 -12.38
C ASN A 150 -6.75 6.81 -13.77
N GLN A 151 -5.50 7.12 -14.09
CA GLN A 151 -4.90 6.77 -15.39
C GLN A 151 -4.52 5.29 -15.48
N TYR A 152 -4.33 4.62 -14.33
CA TYR A 152 -4.00 3.20 -14.27
C TYR A 152 -5.26 2.35 -14.26
N LYS A 153 -5.37 1.46 -15.25
CA LYS A 153 -6.40 0.41 -15.32
C LYS A 153 -6.05 -0.77 -14.39
#